data_AF-A0A524FM01-F1
#
_entry.id   AF-A0A524FM01-F1
#
_cell.length_a   1.000
_cell.length_b   1.000
_cell.length_c   1.000
_cell.angle_alpha   90.00
_cell.angle_beta   90.00
_cell.angle_gamma   90.00
#
_symmetry.space_group_name_H-M   'P 1'
#
loop_
_entity.id
_entity.type
_entity.pdbx_description
1 polymer ?
#
loop_
_entity_poly.entity_id
_entity_poly.type
_entity_poly.pdbx_seq_one_letter_code
_entity_poly.pdbx_strand_id
1 'polypeptide(L)' 'MTTEEPGVFIRKIPPSPREAAYLALEINPLDENNLPMSRFGIIIRSREQLDAVRAVISSERLDGILDEIERVNNLEVDDD' A
#
# COMPACT_ATOMS: atom_id res chain seq x y z
N MET A 1 11.17 2.42 11.41
CA MET A 1 12.54 2.64 10.91
C MET A 1 12.43 2.81 9.41
N THR A 2 13.07 3.82 8.83
CA THR A 2 13.07 4.06 7.38
C THR A 2 14.03 3.10 6.69
N THR A 3 13.76 2.77 5.44
CA THR A 3 14.67 2.02 4.58
C THR A 3 15.24 2.95 3.50
N GLU A 4 16.16 2.46 2.67
CA GLU A 4 16.65 3.21 1.50
C GLU A 4 15.60 3.30 0.37
N GLU A 5 14.54 2.48 0.44
CA GLU A 5 13.43 2.50 -0.52
C GLU A 5 12.33 3.46 -0.02
N PRO A 6 12.02 4.55 -0.76
CA PRO A 6 10.93 5.47 -0.42
C PRO A 6 9.59 4.75 -0.28
N GLY A 7 8.81 5.14 0.72
CA GLY A 7 7.51 4.52 0.99
C GLY A 7 7.59 3.15 1.66
N VAL A 8 8.78 2.60 1.89
CA VAL A 8 8.97 1.32 2.60
C VAL A 8 9.57 1.55 3.98
N PHE A 9 8.86 1.07 4.99
CA PHE A 9 9.22 1.23 6.40
C PHE A 9 9.29 -0.12 7.09
N ILE A 10 10.21 -0.26 8.05
CA ILE A 10 10.22 -1.39 8.97
C ILE A 10 9.39 -1.01 10.20
N ARG A 11 8.35 -1.81 10.47
CA ARG A 11 7.45 -1.67 11.62
C ARG A 11 7.65 -2.83 12.59
N LYS A 12 7.84 -2.50 13.86
CA LYS A 12 7.83 -3.49 14.94
C LYS A 12 6.39 -3.67 15.42
N ILE A 13 5.87 -4.88 15.29
CA ILE A 13 4.55 -5.24 15.81
C ILE A 13 4.73 -5.77 17.23
N PRO A 14 4.03 -5.19 18.23
CA PRO A 14 4.09 -5.66 19.60
C PRO A 14 3.48 -7.06 19.71
N PRO A 15 3.85 -7.83 20.76
CA PRO A 15 3.25 -9.13 20.99
C PRO A 15 1.75 -8.99 21.31
N SER A 16 0.99 -10.01 20.94
CA SER A 16 -0.42 -10.19 21.31
C SER A 16 -0.59 -11.53 22.04
N PRO A 17 -1.74 -11.80 22.67
CA PRO A 17 -1.98 -13.11 23.29
C PRO A 17 -1.84 -14.32 22.35
N ARG A 18 -1.91 -14.10 21.03
CA ARG A 18 -1.87 -15.15 20.00
C ARG A 18 -0.56 -15.18 19.21
N GLU A 19 0.28 -14.15 19.31
CA GLU A 19 1.44 -13.98 18.42
C GLU A 19 2.56 -13.24 19.17
N ALA A 20 3.79 -13.72 19.07
CA ALA A 20 4.95 -13.04 19.63
C ALA A 20 5.21 -11.71 18.91
N ALA A 21 6.12 -10.88 19.43
CA ALA A 21 6.54 -9.66 18.73
C ALA A 21 7.32 -10.03 17.45
N TYR A 22 7.12 -9.27 16.37
CA TYR A 22 7.84 -9.47 15.11
C TYR A 22 8.06 -8.15 14.37
N LEU A 23 8.88 -8.21 13.32
CA LEU A 23 9.08 -7.12 12.38
C LEU A 23 8.23 -7.39 11.12
N ALA A 24 7.66 -6.33 10.58
CA ALA A 24 6.94 -6.35 9.33
C ALA A 24 7.40 -5.18 8.45
N LEU A 25 7.17 -5.30 7.15
CA LEU A 25 7.25 -4.17 6.24
C LEU A 25 5.92 -3.42 6.26
N GLU A 26 5.98 -2.10 6.23
CA GLU A 26 4.85 -1.23 5.95
C GLU A 26 5.13 -0.52 4.63
N ILE A 27 4.24 -0.70 3.66
CA ILE A 27 4.30 -0.04 2.36
C ILE A 27 3.27 1.07 2.34
N ASN A 28 3.72 2.30 2.11
CA ASN A 28 2.92 3.50 1.94
C ASN A 28 3.36 4.21 0.66
N PRO A 29 2.51 4.26 -0.38
CA PRO A 29 2.73 5.16 -1.51
C PRO A 29 2.93 6.59 -1.00
N LEU A 30 3.89 7.28 -1.59
CA LEU A 30 4.19 8.67 -1.27
C LEU A 30 3.67 9.58 -2.39
N ASP A 31 3.20 10.77 -2.00
CA ASP A 31 2.90 11.83 -2.95
C ASP A 31 4.18 12.54 -3.44
N GLU A 32 4.00 13.56 -4.28
CA GLU A 32 5.08 14.41 -4.81
C GLU A 32 5.93 15.11 -3.73
N ASN A 33 5.39 15.27 -2.52
CA ASN A 33 6.06 15.89 -1.38
C ASN A 33 6.75 14.87 -0.47
N ASN A 34 6.84 13.59 -0.89
CA ASN A 34 7.32 12.46 -0.08
C ASN A 34 6.48 12.20 1.19
N LEU A 35 5.21 12.60 1.19
CA LEU A 35 4.29 12.34 2.28
C LEU A 35 3.43 11.09 1.97
N PRO A 36 3.13 10.23 2.96
CA PRO A 36 2.26 9.09 2.75
C PRO A 36 0.86 9.48 2.26
N MET A 37 0.42 8.88 1.15
CA MET A 37 -0.93 9.10 0.60
C MET A 37 -2.05 8.51 1.49
N SER A 38 -1.69 7.66 2.46
CA SER A 38 -2.63 7.04 3.40
C SER A 38 -2.11 7.12 4.83
N ARG A 39 -3.04 7.22 5.79
CA ARG A 39 -2.73 7.12 7.24
C ARG A 39 -2.29 5.71 7.64
N PHE A 40 -2.70 4.70 6.88
CA PHE A 40 -2.41 3.31 7.16
C PHE A 40 -1.78 2.67 5.92
N GLY A 41 -0.54 2.19 6.08
CA GLY A 41 0.13 1.41 5.04
C GLY A 41 -0.27 -0.05 5.04
N ILE A 42 0.08 -0.72 3.95
CA ILE A 42 -0.12 -2.16 3.83
C ILE A 42 0.99 -2.85 4.63
N ILE A 43 0.61 -3.61 5.65
CA ILE A 43 1.55 -4.39 6.46
C ILE A 43 1.80 -5.74 5.81
N ILE A 44 3.05 -5.98 5.42
CA ILE A 44 3.54 -7.20 4.79
C ILE A 44 4.41 -7.97 5.78
N ARG A 45 4.01 -9.21 6.08
CA ARG A 45 4.66 -10.09 7.05
C ARG A 45 5.45 -11.23 6.41
N SER A 46 5.20 -11.53 5.14
CA SER A 46 5.84 -12.63 4.43
C SER A 46 6.04 -12.33 2.94
N ARG A 47 6.95 -13.07 2.30
CA ARG A 47 7.15 -13.02 0.84
C ARG A 47 5.88 -13.41 0.09
N GLU A 48 5.19 -14.45 0.53
CA GLU A 48 3.94 -14.91 -0.06
C GLU A 48 2.87 -13.81 -0.06
N GLN A 49 2.71 -13.09 1.05
CA GLN A 49 1.79 -11.97 1.12
C GLN A 49 2.19 -10.84 0.17
N LEU A 50 3.49 -10.53 0.07
CA LEU A 50 3.99 -9.52 -0.86
C LEU A 50 3.67 -9.87 -2.32
N ASP A 51 3.91 -11.13 -2.69
CA ASP A 51 3.69 -11.59 -4.06
C ASP A 51 2.19 -11.64 -4.40
N ALA A 52 1.33 -12.01 -3.44
CA ALA A 52 -0.11 -11.93 -3.59
C ALA A 52 -0.60 -10.48 -3.79
N VAL A 53 -0.08 -9.53 -3.01
CA VAL A 53 -0.39 -8.10 -3.15
C VAL A 53 0.05 -7.58 -4.51
N ARG A 54 1.27 -7.92 -4.96
CA ARG A 54 1.78 -7.54 -6.28
C ARG A 54 0.88 -8.06 -7.41
N ALA A 55 0.45 -9.32 -7.34
CA ALA A 55 -0.42 -9.91 -8.35
C ALA A 55 -1.77 -9.19 -8.48
N VAL A 56 -2.34 -8.71 -7.36
CA VAL A 56 -3.58 -7.93 -7.38
C VAL A 56 -3.36 -6.52 -7.93
N ILE A 57 -2.30 -5.84 -7.48
CA ILE A 57 -2.03 -4.45 -7.86
C ILE A 57 -1.58 -4.33 -9.33
N SER A 58 -0.90 -5.34 -9.88
CA SER A 58 -0.45 -5.34 -11.27
C SER A 58 -1.52 -5.83 -12.26
N SER A 59 -2.78 -5.95 -11.84
CA SER A 59 -3.86 -6.48 -12.68
C SER A 59 -4.53 -5.35 -13.47
N GLU A 60 -4.57 -5.42 -14.79
CA GLU A 60 -5.30 -4.46 -15.64
C GLU A 60 -6.80 -4.35 -15.28
N ARG A 61 -7.37 -5.41 -14.70
CA ARG A 61 -8.76 -5.36 -14.20
C ARG A 61 -8.93 -4.41 -13.02
N LEU A 62 -7.87 -4.16 -12.24
CA LEU A 62 -7.92 -3.24 -11.11
C LEU A 62 -8.02 -1.80 -11.63
N ASP A 63 -7.27 -1.46 -12.67
CA ASP A 63 -7.32 -0.15 -13.33
C ASP A 63 -8.73 0.12 -13.86
N GLY A 64 -9.31 -0.81 -14.63
CA GLY A 64 -10.68 -0.63 -15.15
C GLY A 64 -11.76 -0.56 -14.06
N ILE A 65 -11.54 -1.15 -12.88
CA ILE A 65 -12.43 -0.97 -11.73
C ILE A 65 -12.28 0.43 -11.15
N LEU A 66 -11.04 0.94 -11.04
CA LEU A 66 -10.77 2.29 -10.55
C LEU A 66 -11.36 3.34 -11.50
N ASP A 67 -11.18 3.20 -12.81
CA ASP A 67 -11.74 4.10 -13.82
C ASP A 67 -13.26 4.24 -13.67
N GLU A 68 -13.96 3.11 -13.47
CA GLU A 68 -15.42 3.10 -13.28
C GLU A 68 -15.83 3.77 -11.97
N ILE A 69 -15.04 3.60 -10.90
CA ILE A 69 -15.25 4.29 -9.62
C ILE A 69 -15.07 5.80 -9.78
N GLU A 70 -14.02 6.24 -10.47
CA GLU A 70 -13.73 7.65 -10.71
C GLU A 70 -14.82 8.30 -11.56
N ARG A 71 -15.25 7.61 -12.62
CA ARG A 71 -16.37 8.02 -13.47
C ARG A 71 -17.67 8.20 -12.69
N VAL A 72 -17.99 7.28 -11.78
CA VAL A 72 -19.21 7.39 -10.93
C VAL A 72 -19.10 8.53 -9.93
N ASN A 73 -17.89 8.81 -9.45
CA ASN A 73 -17.65 9.87 -8.47
C ASN A 73 -17.48 11.26 -9.08
N ASN A 74 -17.62 11.41 -10.42
CA ASN A 74 -17.28 12.63 -11.16
C ASN A 74 -15.87 13.15 -10.81
N LEU A 75 -14.93 12.23 -10.59
CA LEU A 75 -13.51 12.55 -10.53
C LEU A 75 -13.00 12.61 -11.98
N GLU A 76 -13.63 13.44 -12.82
CA GLU A 76 -13.10 13.73 -14.14
C GLU A 76 -11.83 14.55 -13.95
N VAL A 77 -10.71 14.03 -14.45
CA VAL A 77 -9.52 14.85 -14.71
C VAL A 77 -9.87 15.65 -15.95
N ASP A 78 -10.04 16.96 -15.79
CA ASP A 78 -10.04 17.88 -16.92
C ASP A 78 -8.66 17.76 -17.60
N ASP A 79 -8.59 17.01 -18.70
CA ASP A 79 -7.43 16.96 -19.59
C ASP A 79 -7.32 18.32 -20.31
N ASP A 80 -6.58 19.26 -19.72
CA ASP A 80 -6.04 20.46 -20.40
C ASP A 80 -4.81 20.12 -21.26
#